data_AF-A0A3M7R8S3-F1
#
_entry.id   AF-A0A3M7R8S3-F1
#
_cell.length_a   1.000
_cell.length_b   1.000
_cell.length_c   1.000
_cell.angle_alpha   90.00
_cell.angle_beta   90.00
_cell.angle_gamma   90.00
#
_symmetry.space_group_name_H-M   'P 1'
#
loop_
_entity.id
_entity.type
_entity.pdbx_description
1 polymer ?
#
loop_
_entity_poly.entity_id
_entity_poly.type
_entity_poly.pdbx_seq_one_letter_code
_entity_poly.pdbx_strand_id
1 'polypeptide(L)'
;MKKSYLKQKLKFFNSLNLKKLNFIFKKNLTKEAKVEPKQIIYTAERTKINSDNFGSQKSDKKWDMENLAEELFLDQSIERHSTCDLELDSCAADIMNFDMDKDGYMLNPGMSALWDEEKKRRELQNIDIPLETIDTEERTNILKVENEIEFKKRLIMLLETSY
;
A
#
# COMPACT_ATOMS: atom_id res chain seq x y z
N MET A 1 10.06 -18.48 -17.56
CA MET A 1 8.79 -17.71 -17.38
C MET A 1 8.71 -16.87 -16.10
N LYS A 2 8.92 -17.42 -14.89
CA LYS A 2 8.70 -16.69 -13.61
C LYS A 2 9.43 -15.34 -13.45
N LYS A 3 10.68 -15.20 -13.95
CA LYS A 3 11.45 -13.94 -13.88
C LYS A 3 10.83 -12.79 -14.70
N SER A 4 10.09 -13.07 -15.77
CA SER A 4 9.44 -12.04 -16.60
C SER A 4 8.21 -11.45 -15.91
N TYR A 5 7.42 -12.29 -15.25
CA TYR A 5 6.23 -11.89 -14.53
C TYR A 5 6.52 -10.98 -13.33
N LEU A 6 7.58 -11.29 -12.56
CA LEU A 6 8.00 -10.44 -11.44
C LEU A 6 8.40 -9.02 -11.93
N LYS A 7 9.08 -8.94 -13.08
CA LYS A 7 9.40 -7.66 -13.72
C LYS A 7 8.16 -6.89 -14.15
N GLN A 8 7.13 -7.55 -14.67
CA GLN A 8 5.88 -6.89 -15.08
C GLN A 8 5.10 -6.35 -13.87
N LYS A 9 4.97 -7.15 -12.81
CA LYS A 9 4.35 -6.70 -11.56
C LYS A 9 5.06 -5.48 -10.99
N LEU A 10 6.38 -5.57 -10.85
CA LEU A 10 7.15 -4.46 -10.28
C LEU A 10 7.04 -3.19 -11.13
N LYS A 11 7.05 -3.32 -12.46
CA LYS A 11 6.81 -2.19 -13.37
C LYS A 11 5.45 -1.54 -13.13
N PHE A 12 4.39 -2.33 -12.98
CA PHE A 12 3.04 -1.84 -12.71
C PHE A 12 2.95 -1.10 -11.37
N PHE A 13 3.48 -1.68 -10.29
CA PHE A 13 3.50 -1.02 -8.97
C PHE A 13 4.26 0.32 -9.03
N ASN A 14 5.42 0.34 -9.68
CA ASN A 14 6.22 1.56 -9.79
C ASN A 14 5.56 2.62 -10.67
N SER A 15 4.95 2.24 -11.80
CA SER A 15 4.33 3.21 -12.72
C SER A 15 3.11 3.90 -12.13
N LEU A 16 2.44 3.27 -11.17
CA LEU A 16 1.25 3.80 -10.50
C LEU A 16 1.53 4.29 -9.08
N ASN A 17 2.80 4.32 -8.66
CA ASN A 17 3.20 4.68 -7.30
C ASN A 17 2.45 3.88 -6.21
N LEU A 18 2.25 2.59 -6.47
CA LEU A 18 1.59 1.69 -5.53
C LEU A 18 2.64 1.10 -4.58
N LYS A 19 2.46 1.38 -3.30
CA LYS A 19 3.32 0.88 -2.22
C LYS A 19 2.53 -0.15 -1.40
N LYS A 20 3.20 -1.20 -0.93
CA LYS A 20 2.56 -2.24 -0.11
C LYS A 20 2.01 -1.61 1.17
N LEU A 21 0.84 -2.08 1.63
CA LEU A 21 0.16 -1.57 2.83
C LEU A 21 -0.15 -0.06 2.77
N ASN A 22 -0.46 0.44 1.58
CA ASN A 22 -0.90 1.82 1.39
C ASN A 22 -2.29 1.86 0.75
N PHE A 23 -3.00 2.97 0.93
CA PHE A 23 -4.28 3.21 0.29
C PHE A 23 -4.11 3.38 -1.23
N ILE A 24 -5.09 2.88 -1.98
CA ILE A 24 -5.22 3.11 -3.41
C ILE A 24 -6.32 4.14 -3.60
N PHE A 25 -5.96 5.31 -4.11
CA PHE A 25 -6.90 6.39 -4.39
C PHE A 25 -7.39 6.26 -5.82
N LYS A 26 -8.71 6.33 -5.99
CA LYS A 26 -9.35 6.19 -7.31
C LYS A 26 -10.33 7.32 -7.57
N LYS A 27 -10.42 7.74 -8.84
CA LYS A 27 -11.32 8.81 -9.26
C LYS A 27 -12.77 8.34 -9.45
N ASN A 28 -12.96 7.14 -9.98
CA ASN A 28 -14.26 6.59 -10.34
C ASN A 28 -14.63 5.36 -9.51
N LEU A 29 -15.94 5.12 -9.37
CA LEU A 29 -16.46 3.87 -8.84
C LEU A 29 -16.11 2.73 -9.79
N THR A 30 -15.61 1.64 -9.23
CA THR A 30 -15.28 0.41 -9.95
C THR A 30 -16.53 -0.40 -10.25
N LYS A 31 -16.47 -1.22 -11.30
CA LYS A 31 -17.53 -2.21 -11.49
C LYS A 31 -17.36 -3.34 -10.48
N GLU A 32 -18.42 -3.76 -9.84
CA GLU A 32 -18.42 -4.79 -8.81
C GLU A 32 -18.76 -6.15 -9.42
N ALA A 33 -18.00 -7.18 -9.04
CA ALA A 33 -18.38 -8.56 -9.33
C ALA A 33 -19.41 -9.03 -8.29
N LYS A 34 -20.36 -9.85 -8.74
CA LYS A 34 -21.50 -10.38 -7.99
C LYS A 34 -21.17 -10.65 -6.50
N VAL A 35 -21.79 -9.90 -5.59
CA VAL A 35 -21.76 -10.18 -4.15
C VAL A 35 -22.94 -11.07 -3.82
N GLU A 36 -22.76 -12.39 -3.82
CA GLU A 36 -23.69 -13.24 -3.08
C GLU A 36 -23.36 -13.11 -1.59
N PRO A 37 -24.30 -12.65 -0.74
CA PRO A 37 -24.09 -12.62 0.70
C PRO A 37 -23.98 -14.06 1.18
N LYS A 38 -22.77 -14.50 1.55
CA LYS A 38 -22.64 -15.73 2.32
C LYS A 38 -23.31 -15.47 3.67
N GLN A 39 -24.22 -16.35 4.08
CA GLN A 39 -24.68 -16.41 5.47
C GLN A 39 -23.44 -16.53 6.35
N ILE A 40 -23.09 -15.44 7.04
CA ILE A 40 -21.92 -15.36 7.89
C ILE A 40 -22.20 -16.27 9.10
N ILE A 41 -21.66 -17.49 9.07
CA ILE A 41 -21.55 -18.34 10.27
C ILE A 41 -20.28 -17.90 11.01
N TYR A 42 -20.34 -16.74 11.65
CA TYR A 42 -19.48 -16.38 12.78
C TYR A 42 -20.29 -15.50 13.71
N THR A 43 -20.84 -16.12 14.75
CA THR A 43 -21.28 -15.43 15.96
C THR A 43 -20.04 -14.82 16.62
N ALA A 44 -19.77 -13.56 16.34
CA ALA A 44 -18.93 -12.73 17.18
C ALA A 44 -19.68 -11.41 17.38
N GLU A 45 -20.04 -11.14 18.63
CA GLU A 45 -20.82 -9.99 19.07
C GLU A 45 -20.24 -8.70 18.49
N ARG A 46 -21.02 -8.04 17.63
CA ARG A 46 -20.65 -6.79 16.96
C ARG A 46 -20.74 -5.66 17.99
N THR A 47 -19.66 -5.38 18.71
CA THR A 47 -19.55 -4.16 19.53
C THR A 47 -19.60 -2.95 18.60
N LYS A 48 -20.65 -2.14 18.77
CA LYS A 48 -20.82 -0.85 18.08
C LYS A 48 -19.71 0.09 18.54
N ILE A 49 -18.72 0.33 17.68
CA ILE A 49 -17.76 1.40 17.88
C ILE A 49 -18.43 2.67 17.33
N ASN A 50 -18.87 3.56 18.22
CA ASN A 50 -19.36 4.88 17.83
C ASN A 50 -18.21 5.65 17.18
N SER A 51 -18.42 6.12 15.95
CA SER A 51 -17.46 6.88 15.16
C SER A 51 -17.79 8.38 15.14
N ASP A 52 -18.35 8.87 16.23
CA ASP A 52 -18.58 10.30 16.42
C ASP A 52 -17.31 10.93 16.98
N ASN A 53 -16.37 11.28 16.08
CA ASN A 53 -15.45 12.42 16.19
C ASN A 53 -14.28 12.28 15.19
N PHE A 54 -14.50 12.65 13.94
CA PHE A 54 -13.42 13.23 13.13
C PHE A 54 -14.00 14.32 12.24
N GLY A 55 -13.75 15.56 12.63
CA GLY A 55 -14.27 16.74 11.95
C GLY A 55 -13.76 16.84 10.51
N SER A 56 -14.70 16.81 9.57
CA SER A 56 -14.74 17.65 8.37
C SER A 56 -15.99 17.24 7.62
N GLN A 57 -16.84 18.20 7.24
CA GLN A 57 -18.05 17.93 6.48
C GLN A 57 -17.73 17.12 5.20
N LYS A 58 -18.03 15.83 5.24
CA LYS A 58 -18.14 14.93 4.10
C LYS A 58 -19.44 14.20 4.34
N SER A 59 -20.28 14.11 3.32
CA SER A 59 -21.48 13.29 3.39
C SER A 59 -21.10 11.91 3.91
N ASP A 60 -21.62 11.53 5.08
CA ASP A 60 -21.56 10.17 5.64
C ASP A 60 -22.43 9.21 4.81
N LYS A 61 -22.28 9.25 3.48
CA LYS A 61 -22.79 8.21 2.61
C LYS A 61 -21.90 7.00 2.84
N LYS A 62 -22.30 6.21 3.84
CA LYS A 62 -21.85 4.85 3.99
C LYS A 62 -22.18 4.12 2.69
N TRP A 63 -21.17 3.49 2.12
CA TRP A 63 -21.35 2.65 0.96
C TRP A 63 -22.20 1.45 1.34
N ASP A 64 -23.30 1.28 0.62
CA ASP A 64 -24.26 0.21 0.82
C ASP A 64 -24.61 -0.37 -0.54
N MET A 65 -24.54 -1.70 -0.64
CA MET A 65 -24.81 -2.46 -1.87
C MET A 65 -26.23 -2.23 -2.35
N GLU A 66 -27.16 -1.97 -1.43
CA GLU A 66 -28.56 -1.69 -1.72
C GLU A 66 -28.77 -0.31 -2.38
N ASN A 67 -27.80 0.61 -2.27
CA ASN A 67 -27.89 1.98 -2.78
C ASN A 67 -26.97 2.24 -3.99
N LEU A 68 -26.33 1.20 -4.52
CA LEU A 68 -25.45 1.27 -5.68
C LEU A 68 -26.25 1.17 -6.99
N ALA A 69 -25.88 1.96 -7.99
CA ALA A 69 -26.51 1.92 -9.30
C ALA A 69 -26.20 0.59 -10.01
N GLU A 70 -27.20 -0.01 -10.67
CA GLU A 70 -27.06 -1.27 -11.39
C GLU A 70 -25.93 -1.25 -12.45
N GLU A 71 -25.65 -0.07 -13.02
CA GLU A 71 -24.57 0.17 -13.99
C GLU A 71 -23.16 -0.09 -13.43
N LEU A 72 -23.02 -0.08 -12.10
CA LEU A 72 -21.79 -0.39 -11.40
C LEU A 72 -21.59 -1.89 -11.22
N PHE A 73 -22.57 -2.74 -11.54
CA PHE A 73 -22.36 -4.18 -11.47
C PHE A 73 -21.87 -4.73 -12.80
N LEU A 74 -21.03 -5.75 -12.74
CA LEU A 74 -20.65 -6.54 -13.90
C LEU A 74 -21.84 -7.34 -14.43
N ASP A 75 -21.77 -7.73 -15.70
CA ASP A 75 -22.80 -8.57 -16.32
C ASP A 75 -22.98 -9.88 -15.53
N GLN A 76 -24.21 -10.39 -15.49
CA GLN A 76 -24.59 -11.62 -14.79
C GLN A 76 -23.83 -12.85 -15.29
N SER A 77 -23.27 -12.78 -16.50
CA SER A 77 -22.41 -13.82 -17.08
C SER A 77 -21.02 -13.92 -16.45
N ILE A 78 -20.58 -12.90 -15.70
CA ILE A 78 -19.26 -12.85 -15.07
C ILE A 78 -19.35 -13.43 -13.65
N GLU A 79 -18.72 -14.58 -13.46
CA GLU A 79 -18.65 -15.24 -12.16
C GLU A 79 -17.57 -14.64 -11.27
N ARG A 80 -17.86 -14.62 -9.97
CA ARG A 80 -16.90 -14.19 -8.94
C ARG A 80 -15.84 -15.28 -8.75
N HIS A 81 -14.57 -14.89 -8.68
CA HIS A 81 -13.46 -15.84 -8.50
C HIS A 81 -12.88 -15.85 -7.09
N SER A 82 -13.12 -14.81 -6.28
CA SER A 82 -12.56 -14.69 -4.94
C SER A 82 -13.47 -15.26 -3.84
N THR A 83 -12.88 -15.62 -2.69
CA THR A 83 -13.63 -15.95 -1.47
C THR A 83 -13.86 -14.73 -0.57
N CYS A 84 -13.46 -13.53 -1.02
CA CYS A 84 -13.59 -12.27 -0.29
C CYS A 84 -15.04 -11.78 -0.21
N ASP A 85 -15.30 -10.81 0.67
CA ASP A 85 -16.62 -10.18 0.83
C ASP A 85 -16.98 -9.28 -0.35
N LEU A 86 -15.97 -8.66 -0.99
CA LEU A 86 -16.13 -7.74 -2.12
C LEU A 86 -15.04 -7.98 -3.16
N GLU A 87 -15.42 -7.95 -4.45
CA GLU A 87 -14.53 -8.06 -5.59
C GLU A 87 -14.85 -6.95 -6.60
N LEU A 88 -13.81 -6.21 -7.01
CA LEU A 88 -13.95 -4.96 -7.75
C LEU A 88 -13.01 -4.94 -8.96
N ASP A 89 -13.54 -4.55 -10.11
CA ASP A 89 -12.80 -4.33 -11.34
C ASP A 89 -12.50 -2.85 -11.56
N SER A 90 -11.24 -2.56 -11.85
CA SER A 90 -10.76 -1.19 -11.97
C SER A 90 -9.88 -1.01 -13.18
N CYS A 91 -10.06 0.13 -13.87
CA CYS A 91 -9.07 0.57 -14.85
C CYS A 91 -7.85 1.15 -14.12
N ALA A 92 -6.66 0.91 -14.66
CA ALA A 92 -5.42 1.50 -14.15
C ALA A 92 -5.42 3.03 -14.28
N ALA A 93 -6.10 3.58 -15.29
CA ALA A 93 -6.22 5.02 -15.52
C ALA A 93 -6.98 5.76 -14.42
N ASP A 94 -7.79 5.05 -13.63
CA ASP A 94 -8.55 5.64 -12.53
C ASP A 94 -7.73 5.72 -11.23
N ILE A 95 -6.55 5.10 -11.16
CA ILE A 95 -5.69 5.09 -9.97
C ILE A 95 -4.91 6.40 -9.90
N MET A 96 -5.17 7.20 -8.87
CA MET A 96 -4.63 8.56 -8.70
C MET A 96 -3.36 8.62 -7.83
N ASN A 97 -2.83 7.47 -7.40
CA ASN A 97 -1.65 7.39 -6.53
C ASN A 97 -0.39 8.03 -7.13
N PHE A 98 -0.29 8.13 -8.46
CA PHE A 98 0.85 8.74 -9.14
C PHE A 98 0.95 10.25 -8.92
N ASP A 99 -0.18 10.95 -8.71
CA ASP A 99 -0.21 12.40 -8.53
C ASP A 99 0.19 12.85 -7.12
N MET A 100 0.29 11.91 -6.16
CA MET A 100 0.54 12.22 -4.75
C MET A 100 2.02 12.46 -4.40
N ASP A 101 2.95 12.14 -5.29
CA ASP A 101 4.40 12.28 -5.05
C ASP A 101 4.99 13.58 -5.66
N LYS A 102 4.16 14.55 -6.07
CA LYS A 102 4.60 15.80 -6.74
C LYS A 102 5.52 16.69 -5.89
N ASP A 103 5.56 16.49 -4.57
CA ASP A 103 6.32 17.34 -3.65
C ASP A 103 7.72 16.82 -3.29
N GLY A 104 8.20 15.77 -3.97
CA GLY A 104 9.60 15.35 -3.89
C GLY A 104 9.96 14.58 -2.62
N TYR A 105 10.51 13.38 -2.81
CA TYR A 105 11.16 12.56 -1.77
C TYR A 105 10.40 12.31 -0.47
N MET A 106 9.08 12.44 -0.44
CA MET A 106 8.36 11.92 0.71
C MET A 106 8.44 10.40 0.68
N LEU A 107 8.98 9.87 1.78
CA LEU A 107 8.99 8.46 2.13
C LEU A 107 7.66 7.81 1.73
N ASN A 108 7.68 6.50 1.47
CA ASN A 108 6.46 5.70 1.37
C ASN A 108 5.43 6.26 2.39
N PRO A 109 4.23 6.71 1.99
CA PRO A 109 3.30 7.35 2.92
C PRO A 109 3.05 6.53 4.19
N GLY A 110 3.12 5.19 4.08
CA GLY A 110 3.10 4.30 5.25
C GLY A 110 4.30 4.49 6.19
N MET A 111 5.51 4.65 5.66
CA MET A 111 6.71 4.99 6.45
C MET A 111 6.62 6.39 7.06
N SER A 112 6.07 7.37 6.35
CA SER A 112 5.82 8.71 6.92
C SER A 112 4.84 8.62 8.09
N ALA A 113 3.75 7.88 7.92
CA ALA A 113 2.76 7.68 8.98
C ALA A 113 3.35 6.96 10.20
N LEU A 114 4.15 5.91 9.99
CA LEU A 114 4.86 5.24 11.08
C LEU A 114 5.85 6.16 11.78
N TRP A 115 6.54 7.02 11.03
CA TRP A 115 7.47 7.98 11.59
C TRP A 115 6.78 9.04 12.44
N ASP A 116 5.65 9.55 11.97
CA ASP A 116 4.85 10.53 12.72
C ASP A 116 4.21 9.91 13.97
N GLU A 117 3.76 8.65 13.90
CA GLU A 117 3.31 7.89 15.07
C GLU A 117 4.43 7.74 16.09
N GLU A 118 5.63 7.38 15.63
CA GLU A 118 6.79 7.19 16.49
C GLU A 118 7.26 8.50 17.14
N LYS A 119 7.22 9.64 16.43
CA LYS A 119 7.46 10.96 17.03
C LYS A 119 6.48 11.25 18.16
N LYS A 120 5.17 11.06 17.93
CA LYS A 120 4.14 11.26 18.96
C LYS A 120 4.34 10.34 20.16
N ARG A 121 4.73 9.07 19.92
CA ARG A 121 5.03 8.12 21.00
C ARG A 121 6.20 8.61 21.87
N ARG A 122 7.26 9.15 21.25
CA ARG A 122 8.41 9.74 21.97
C ARG A 122 8.03 10.97 22.77
N GLU A 123 7.25 11.88 22.19
CA GLU A 123 6.70 13.06 22.88
C GLU A 123 5.90 12.64 24.12
N LEU A 124 5.01 11.65 23.99
CA LEU A 124 4.19 11.15 25.11
C LEU A 124 5.03 10.52 26.23
N GLN A 125 6.18 9.93 25.89
CA GLN A 125 7.08 9.29 26.84
C GLN A 125 8.23 10.21 27.32
N ASN A 126 8.24 11.47 26.90
CA ASN A 126 9.33 12.43 27.16
C ASN A 126 10.73 11.88 26.80
N ILE A 127 10.82 11.11 25.70
CA ILE A 127 12.09 10.58 25.20
C ILE A 127 12.70 11.61 24.26
N ASP A 128 13.66 12.38 24.77
CA ASP A 128 14.31 13.48 24.04
C ASP A 128 15.67 13.08 23.42
N ILE A 129 15.86 11.77 23.20
CA ILE A 129 17.09 11.23 22.59
C ILE A 129 17.12 11.64 21.11
N PRO A 130 18.21 12.27 20.61
CA PRO A 130 18.32 12.65 19.22
C PRO A 130 18.09 11.47 18.26
N LEU A 131 17.29 11.69 17.22
CA LEU A 131 17.04 10.75 16.13
C LEU A 131 18.18 10.74 15.11
N GLU A 132 19.40 10.92 15.58
CA GLU A 132 20.58 10.87 14.74
C GLU A 132 20.78 9.42 14.30
N THR A 133 21.14 9.24 13.03
CA THR A 133 21.76 7.99 12.60
C THR A 133 23.00 7.84 13.46
N ILE A 134 22.98 6.92 14.43
CA ILE A 134 24.21 6.45 15.04
C ILE A 134 25.05 6.02 13.85
N ASP A 135 26.19 6.67 13.61
CA ASP A 135 27.15 6.20 12.63
C ASP A 135 27.44 4.76 13.01
N THR A 136 26.84 3.82 12.26
CA THR A 136 27.12 2.41 12.46
C THR A 136 28.60 2.29 12.17
N GLU A 137 29.39 2.08 13.23
CA GLU A 137 30.80 1.76 13.08
C GLU A 137 30.91 0.73 11.97
N GLU A 138 31.75 1.04 10.98
CA GLU A 138 31.95 0.16 9.84
C GLU A 138 32.28 -1.21 10.42
N ARG A 139 31.43 -2.22 10.16
CA ARG A 139 31.61 -3.55 10.77
C ARG A 139 32.92 -4.14 10.25
N THR A 140 34.02 -3.86 10.96
CA THR A 140 35.41 -4.12 10.52
C THR A 140 35.77 -5.60 10.52
N ASN A 141 34.98 -6.43 11.21
CA ASN A 141 35.25 -7.86 11.42
C ASN A 141 34.17 -8.79 10.83
N ILE A 142 33.59 -8.45 9.68
CA ILE A 142 32.79 -9.42 8.91
C ILE A 142 33.71 -10.14 7.93
N LEU A 143 33.78 -11.47 8.02
CA LEU A 143 34.36 -12.29 6.97
C LEU A 143 33.56 -12.06 5.70
N LYS A 144 34.15 -11.38 4.71
CA LYS A 144 33.51 -11.16 3.41
C LYS A 144 33.19 -12.52 2.79
N VAL A 145 31.89 -12.81 2.70
CA VAL A 145 31.41 -14.02 2.01
C VAL A 145 31.63 -13.83 0.51
N GLU A 146 32.01 -14.89 -0.21
CA GLU A 146 32.32 -14.84 -1.66
C GLU A 146 31.23 -14.11 -2.47
N ASN A 147 29.95 -14.34 -2.12
CA ASN A 147 28.81 -13.68 -2.75
C ASN A 147 28.82 -12.15 -2.58
N GLU A 148 29.25 -11.63 -1.43
CA GLU A 148 29.34 -10.18 -1.20
C GLU A 148 30.46 -9.56 -2.04
N ILE A 149 31.55 -10.29 -2.25
CA ILE A 149 32.67 -9.87 -3.10
C ILE A 149 32.21 -9.79 -4.55
N GLU A 150 31.53 -10.82 -5.06
CA GLU A 150 31.00 -10.83 -6.43
C GLU A 150 29.96 -9.72 -6.63
N PHE A 151 29.07 -9.52 -5.66
CA PHE A 151 28.07 -8.45 -5.71
C PHE A 151 28.73 -7.06 -5.76
N LYS A 152 29.73 -6.80 -4.90
CA LYS A 152 30.46 -5.52 -4.90
C LYS A 152 31.19 -5.27 -6.23
N LYS A 153 31.86 -6.28 -6.79
CA LYS A 153 32.52 -6.19 -8.10
C LYS A 153 31.54 -5.80 -9.21
N ARG A 154 30.38 -6.47 -9.24
CA ARG A 154 29.33 -6.16 -10.22
C ARG A 154 28.78 -4.75 -10.05
N LEU A 155 28.64 -4.29 -8.81
CA LEU A 155 28.09 -2.98 -8.49
C LEU A 155 29.05 -1.86 -8.91
N ILE A 156 30.36 -2.03 -8.65
CA ILE A 156 31.42 -1.13 -9.13
C ILE A 156 31.41 -1.06 -10.67
N MET A 157 31.41 -2.22 -11.33
CA MET A 157 31.38 -2.28 -12.80
C MET A 157 30.16 -1.55 -13.39
N LEU A 158 28.98 -1.67 -12.77
CA LEU A 158 27.79 -0.94 -13.20
C LEU A 158 27.90 0.58 -13.00
N LEU A 159 28.53 1.02 -11.90
CA LEU A 159 28.77 2.43 -11.63
C LEU A 159 29.79 3.03 -12.62
N GLU A 160 30.85 2.29 -12.92
CA GLU A 160 31.90 2.70 -13.86
C GLU A 160 31.42 2.69 -15.31
N THR A 161 30.55 1.76 -15.70
CA THR A 161 29.95 1.71 -17.05
C THR A 161 28.90 2.81 -17.26
N SER A 162 28.43 3.46 -16.18
CA SER A 162 27.41 4.50 -16.23
C SER A 162 27.98 5.93 -16.35
N TYR A 163 29.29 6.06 -16.61
CA TYR A 163 29.98 7.32 -16.96
C TYR A 163 30.61 7.25 -18.35
#